data_AF-A0A3A3HHK9-F1
#
_entry.id   AF-A0A3A3HHK9-F1
#
_cell.length_a   1.000
_cell.length_b   1.000
_cell.length_c   1.000
_cell.angle_alpha   90.00
_cell.angle_beta   90.00
_cell.angle_gamma   90.00
#
_symmetry.space_group_name_H-M   'P 1'
#
loop_
_entity.id
_entity.type
_entity.pdbx_description
1 polymer ?
#
loop_
_entity_poly.entity_id
_entity_poly.type
_entity_poly.pdbx_seq_one_letter_code
_entity_poly.pdbx_strand_id
1 'polypeptide(L)' 'MSRNDVDHGGSAFPCEGGVDSGLYPDAGMSLRDYFAGQVIAVVPARSWDHLPDDTARINAWAKCAYTVADAMLAARSAK' A
#
# COMPACT_ATOMS: atom_id res chain seq x y z
N MET A 1 -14.04 14.75 -2.36
CA MET A 1 -13.26 13.52 -2.50
C MET A 1 -12.31 13.72 -3.67
N SER A 2 -11.01 13.82 -3.41
CA SER A 2 -10.02 13.89 -4.48
C SER A 2 -9.90 12.51 -5.12
N ARG A 3 -9.73 12.43 -6.45
CA ARG A 3 -9.68 11.15 -7.20
C ARG A 3 -8.62 10.17 -6.64
N ASN A 4 -7.58 10.68 -5.99
CA ASN A 4 -6.49 9.88 -5.43
C ASN A 4 -6.90 9.01 -4.23
N ASP A 5 -7.96 9.38 -3.49
CA ASP A 5 -8.40 8.60 -2.31
C ASP A 5 -9.02 7.25 -2.69
N VAL A 6 -9.66 7.20 -3.87
CA VAL A 6 -10.33 5.99 -4.36
C VAL A 6 -9.30 4.98 -4.87
N ASP A 7 -8.26 5.45 -5.57
CA ASP A 7 -7.25 4.60 -6.20
C ASP A 7 -6.29 3.95 -5.18
N HIS A 8 -6.15 4.52 -3.98
CA HIS A 8 -5.26 4.00 -2.93
C HIS A 8 -6.01 3.39 -1.73
N GLY A 9 -7.35 3.33 -1.79
CA GLY A 9 -8.18 2.71 -0.77
C GLY A 9 -8.42 3.55 0.49
N GLY A 10 -8.11 4.85 0.45
CA GLY A 10 -8.19 5.80 1.57
C GLY A 10 -7.05 5.66 2.57
N SER A 11 -7.18 6.29 3.75
CA SER A 11 -6.22 6.17 4.85
C SER A 11 -6.19 4.75 5.44
N ALA A 12 -4.99 4.24 5.73
CA ALA A 12 -4.80 2.91 6.32
C ALA A 12 -5.37 2.80 7.74
N PHE A 13 -5.34 3.90 8.49
CA PHE A 13 -5.88 3.99 9.85
C PHE A 13 -6.99 5.05 9.89
N PRO A 14 -8.08 4.81 10.63
CA PRO A 14 -9.13 5.81 10.80
C PRO A 14 -8.56 7.09 11.40
N CYS A 15 -8.91 8.24 10.80
CA CYS A 15 -8.66 9.54 11.38
C CYS A 15 -10.01 10.08 11.88
N GLU A 16 -10.29 9.93 13.17
CA GLU A 16 -11.49 10.51 13.80
C GLU A 16 -11.29 12.02 14.06
N GLY A 17 -10.94 12.78 13.02
CA GLY A 17 -10.91 14.23 13.06
C GLY A 17 -12.31 14.77 12.81
N GLY A 18 -13.16 14.81 13.86
CA GLY A 18 -14.47 15.44 13.79
C GLY A 18 -14.38 16.96 13.69
N VAL A 19 -15.39 17.60 13.11
CA VAL A 19 -15.65 19.05 13.33
C VAL A 19 -15.68 19.25 14.86
N ASP A 20 -14.82 20.13 15.37
CA ASP A 20 -14.56 20.42 16.80
C ASP A 20 -13.55 19.53 17.55
N SER A 21 -12.92 18.54 16.91
CA SER A 21 -11.87 17.73 17.56
C SER A 21 -10.55 18.49 17.82
N GLY A 22 -10.34 19.63 17.15
CA GLY A 22 -9.03 20.30 17.09
C GLY A 22 -7.96 19.51 16.33
N LEU A 23 -8.30 18.32 15.81
CA LEU A 23 -7.44 17.46 15.01
C LEU A 23 -7.66 17.78 13.53
N TYR A 24 -6.60 18.24 12.86
CA TYR A 24 -6.60 18.35 11.41
C TYR A 24 -6.35 16.94 10.86
N PRO A 25 -7.25 16.39 10.02
CA PRO A 25 -7.04 15.08 9.43
C PRO A 25 -5.79 15.13 8.55
N ASP A 26 -4.72 14.53 9.03
CA ASP A 26 -3.56 14.18 8.21
C ASP A 26 -3.84 12.81 7.62
N ALA A 27 -3.78 12.73 6.28
CA ALA A 27 -4.15 11.52 5.55
C ALA A 27 -3.26 10.32 5.93
N GLY A 28 -2.06 10.56 6.50
CA GLY A 28 -1.14 9.53 6.94
C GLY A 28 -0.74 8.60 5.80
N MET A 29 -0.58 7.31 6.11
CA MET A 29 -0.28 6.28 5.12
C MET A 29 -1.56 5.83 4.40
N SER A 30 -1.52 5.68 3.07
CA SER A 30 -2.66 5.09 2.33
C SER A 30 -2.82 3.61 2.65
N LEU A 31 -4.03 3.07 2.51
CA LEU A 31 -4.29 1.65 2.72
C LEU A 31 -3.48 0.77 1.76
N ARG A 32 -3.26 1.25 0.53
CA ARG A 32 -2.37 0.63 -0.46
C ARG A 32 -0.94 0.53 0.06
N ASP A 33 -0.38 1.62 0.59
CA ASP A 33 0.99 1.65 1.10
C ASP A 33 1.15 0.76 2.33
N TYR A 34 0.12 0.71 3.18
CA TYR A 34 0.09 -0.20 4.32
C TYR A 34 0.15 -1.66 3.89
N PHE A 35 -0.70 -2.07 2.94
CA PHE A 35 -0.64 -3.44 2.39
C PHE A 35 0.69 -3.74 1.72
N ALA A 36 1.22 -2.82 0.91
CA ALA A 36 2.53 -2.99 0.29
C ALA A 36 3.64 -3.16 1.34
N GLY A 37 3.60 -2.40 2.44
CA GLY A 37 4.52 -2.51 3.56
C GLY A 37 4.44 -3.86 4.30
N GLN A 38 3.25 -4.45 4.40
CA GLN A 38 3.10 -5.81 4.94
C GLN A 38 3.66 -6.87 3.99
N VAL A 39 3.40 -6.73 2.69
CA VAL A 39 3.82 -7.71 1.68
C VAL A 39 5.34 -7.68 1.47
N ILE A 40 5.97 -6.50 1.46
CA ILE A 40 7.41 -6.38 1.18
C ILE A 40 8.26 -7.12 2.22
N ALA A 41 7.76 -7.35 3.44
CA ALA A 41 8.46 -8.12 4.48
C ALA A 41 8.74 -9.58 4.09
N VAL A 42 7.92 -10.18 3.21
CA VAL A 42 8.05 -11.59 2.80
C VAL A 42 8.53 -11.77 1.37
N VAL A 43 8.49 -10.72 0.55
CA VAL A 43 8.88 -10.76 -0.87
C VAL A 43 10.36 -11.17 -1.08
N PRO A 44 11.33 -10.71 -0.29
CA PRO A 44 12.74 -11.12 -0.41
C PRO A 44 12.97 -12.61 -0.09
N ALA A 45 12.04 -13.30 0.55
CA ALA A 45 12.22 -14.72 0.94
C ALA A 45 12.12 -15.70 -0.26
N ARG A 46 11.70 -15.22 -1.44
CA ARG A 46 11.70 -16.01 -2.69
C ARG A 46 13.09 -15.95 -3.35
N SER A 47 13.41 -16.92 -4.23
CA SER A 47 14.61 -16.78 -5.08
C SER A 47 14.38 -15.72 -6.15
N TRP A 48 15.36 -14.83 -6.31
CA TRP A 48 15.41 -13.76 -7.30
C TRP A 48 16.69 -13.82 -8.15
N ASP A 49 17.29 -15.00 -8.24
CA ASP A 49 18.61 -15.21 -8.86
C ASP A 49 18.60 -15.01 -10.39
N HIS A 50 17.41 -15.03 -10.99
CA HIS A 50 17.20 -14.71 -12.40
C HIS A 50 17.32 -13.21 -12.72
N LEU A 51 17.39 -12.34 -11.70
CA LEU A 51 17.60 -10.90 -11.89
C LEU A 51 19.09 -10.53 -11.81
N PRO A 52 19.55 -9.59 -12.64
CA PRO A 52 20.97 -9.36 -12.89
C PRO A 52 21.73 -8.72 -11.74
N ASP A 53 21.04 -7.94 -10.90
CA ASP A 53 21.65 -7.18 -9.79
C ASP A 53 20.61 -6.83 -8.71
N ASP A 54 21.10 -6.27 -7.61
CA ASP A 54 20.25 -5.89 -6.47
C ASP A 54 19.27 -4.76 -6.79
N THR A 55 19.61 -3.86 -7.72
CA THR A 55 18.70 -2.78 -8.12
C THR A 55 17.49 -3.36 -8.85
N ALA A 56 17.71 -4.32 -9.76
CA ALA A 56 16.65 -5.05 -10.44
C ALA A 56 15.77 -5.83 -9.43
N ARG A 57 16.39 -6.48 -8.44
CA ARG A 57 15.68 -7.21 -7.37
C ARG A 57 14.80 -6.30 -6.53
N ILE A 58 15.35 -5.22 -5.99
CA ILE A 58 14.61 -4.26 -5.15
C ILE A 58 13.43 -3.66 -5.92
N ASN A 59 13.65 -3.29 -7.20
CA ASN A 59 12.58 -2.79 -8.06
C ASN A 59 11.47 -3.83 -8.30
N ALA A 60 11.85 -5.10 -8.50
CA ALA A 60 10.89 -6.18 -8.65
C ALA A 60 10.12 -6.44 -7.35
N TRP A 61 10.79 -6.32 -6.19
CA TRP A 61 10.16 -6.48 -4.89
C TRP A 61 9.10 -5.44 -4.63
N ALA A 62 9.41 -4.16 -4.87
CA ALA A 62 8.45 -3.07 -4.75
C ALA A 62 7.24 -3.27 -5.66
N LYS A 63 7.45 -3.64 -6.93
CA LYS A 63 6.37 -3.94 -7.89
C LYS A 63 5.49 -5.09 -7.41
N CYS A 64 6.09 -6.16 -6.91
CA CYS A 64 5.36 -7.31 -6.39
C CYS A 64 4.49 -6.91 -5.19
N ALA A 65 5.04 -6.16 -4.24
CA ALA A 65 4.32 -5.68 -3.06
C ALA A 65 3.10 -4.83 -3.44
N TYR A 66 3.27 -3.84 -4.32
CA TYR A 66 2.14 -3.01 -4.78
C TYR A 66 1.12 -3.80 -5.61
N THR A 67 1.56 -4.78 -6.41
CA THR A 67 0.64 -5.64 -7.17
C THR A 67 -0.28 -6.45 -6.25
N VAL A 68 0.28 -7.00 -5.16
CA VAL A 68 -0.52 -7.71 -4.15
C VAL A 68 -1.43 -6.74 -3.40
N ALA A 69 -0.96 -5.55 -3.04
CA ALA A 69 -1.78 -4.52 -2.41
C ALA A 69 -2.99 -4.12 -3.28
N ASP A 70 -2.78 -3.92 -4.57
CA ASP A 70 -3.84 -3.60 -5.54
C ASP A 70 -4.87 -4.75 -5.64
N ALA A 71 -4.41 -6.01 -5.62
CA ALA A 71 -5.30 -7.17 -5.59
C ALA A 71 -6.14 -7.24 -4.30
N MET A 72 -5.57 -6.87 -3.15
CA MET A 72 -6.30 -6.81 -1.88
C MET A 72 -7.39 -5.73 -1.89
N LEU A 73 -7.09 -4.56 -2.47
CA LEU A 73 -8.08 -3.48 -2.65
C LEU A 73 -9.21 -3.89 -3.59
N ALA A 74 -8.87 -4.53 -4.73
CA ALA A 74 -9.87 -5.03 -5.66
C ALA A 74 -10.79 -6.08 -5.00
N ALA A 75 -10.23 -7.02 -4.23
CA ALA A 75 -11.00 -8.01 -3.50
C ALA A 75 -11.94 -7.39 -2.44
N ARG A 76 -11.54 -6.26 -1.83
CA ARG A 76 -12.39 -5.51 -0.90
C ARG A 76 -13.56 -4.83 -1.60
N SER A 77 -13.33 -4.23 -2.76
CA SER A 77 -14.35 -3.50 -3.54
C SER A 77 -15.34 -4.41 -4.27
N ALA A 78 -15.04 -5.71 -4.40
CA ALA A 78 -15.92 -6.71 -5.00
C ALA A 78 -17.00 -7.28 -4.04
N LYS A 79 -17.06 -6.77 -2.80
CA LYS A 79 -18.13 -7.03 -1.82
C LYS A 79 -19.21 -5.97 -1.90
#